data_AF-A0A7M7RGM3-F1
#
_entry.id   AF-A0A7M7RGM3-F1
#
_cell.length_a   1.000
_cell.length_b   1.000
_cell.length_c   1.000
_cell.angle_alpha   90.00
_cell.angle_beta   90.00
_cell.angle_gamma   90.00
#
_symmetry.space_group_name_H-M   'P 1'
#
loop_
_entity.id
_entity.type
_entity.pdbx_description
1 polymer ?
#
loop_
_entity_poly.entity_id
_entity_poly.type
_entity_poly.pdbx_seq_one_letter_code
_entity_poly.pdbx_strand_id
1 'polypeptide(L)'
;MEDIKDLNWAAPSDCFAKVTQLLKLPTFQYHVLLGLTVSVGGLTESLVKHSAQFLLSFIKTCSSTEDLTRFTDNLLKIFTDYQKVDRVSVPLMKMINLLLSSGSFETFVEDHSHPFPLNLLQLVKKEGAKTGDAQKLLTSIEVFCGMIQFVGEPRKKSLTQLMVFLCRKYPKIRGTTANTLYETLMVYDDIVDEEKQEEVMTILMETNWSVSISCQDWDTEEQNIIY
;
A
#
# COMPACT_ATOMS: atom_id res chain seq x y z
N MET A 1 5.98 -13.27 36.10
CA MET A 1 5.54 -11.86 36.32
C MET A 1 6.72 -10.93 36.66
N GLU A 2 7.97 -11.41 36.66
CA GLU A 2 9.18 -10.58 36.81
C GLU A 2 9.53 -9.79 35.54
N ASP A 3 9.30 -10.35 34.35
CA ASP A 3 9.61 -9.73 33.03
C ASP A 3 8.97 -8.35 32.76
N ILE A 4 7.95 -7.93 33.52
CA ILE A 4 7.30 -6.62 33.33
C ILE A 4 8.03 -5.53 34.12
N LYS A 5 8.72 -5.87 35.22
CA LYS A 5 9.37 -4.89 36.10
C LYS A 5 10.64 -4.29 35.49
N ASP A 6 11.31 -5.03 34.61
CA ASP A 6 12.51 -4.57 33.91
C ASP A 6 12.22 -4.06 32.48
N LEU A 7 10.93 -3.95 32.11
CA LEU A 7 10.56 -3.54 30.77
C LEU A 7 10.71 -2.03 30.59
N ASN A 8 11.62 -1.62 29.70
CA ASN A 8 11.77 -0.23 29.34
C ASN A 8 10.72 0.18 28.29
N TRP A 9 9.57 0.71 28.75
CA TRP A 9 8.51 1.20 27.85
C TRP A 9 8.95 2.33 26.91
N ALA A 10 10.04 3.03 27.22
CA ALA A 10 10.61 4.05 26.35
C ALA A 10 11.51 3.46 25.24
N ALA A 11 11.96 2.21 25.37
CA ALA A 11 12.69 1.51 24.32
C ALA A 11 11.72 0.87 23.33
N PRO A 12 11.75 1.26 22.03
CA PRO A 12 10.85 0.68 21.03
C PRO A 12 10.98 -0.85 20.91
N SER A 13 12.18 -1.39 21.06
CA SER A 13 12.45 -2.84 21.02
C SER A 13 11.63 -3.61 22.05
N ASP A 14 11.59 -3.10 23.28
CA ASP A 14 11.01 -3.79 24.43
C ASP A 14 9.49 -3.61 24.43
N CYS A 15 9.04 -2.41 24.07
CA CYS A 15 7.62 -2.08 23.96
C CYS A 15 6.93 -2.89 22.85
N PHE A 16 7.45 -2.88 21.61
CA PHE A 16 6.79 -3.57 20.50
C PHE A 16 6.82 -5.09 20.65
N ALA A 17 7.84 -5.66 21.30
CA ALA A 17 7.89 -7.08 21.62
C ALA A 17 6.69 -7.55 22.47
N LYS A 18 6.15 -6.69 23.36
CA LYS A 18 4.98 -6.99 24.18
C LYS A 18 3.68 -6.55 23.50
N VAL A 19 3.65 -5.35 22.91
CA VAL A 19 2.45 -4.79 22.26
C VAL A 19 1.97 -5.67 21.10
N THR A 20 2.88 -6.20 20.28
CA THR A 20 2.49 -7.07 19.16
C THR A 20 1.93 -8.43 19.59
N GLN A 21 2.18 -8.89 20.82
CA GLN A 21 1.53 -10.10 21.36
C GLN A 21 0.03 -9.90 21.55
N LEU A 22 -0.41 -8.66 21.82
CA LEU A 22 -1.81 -8.31 21.97
C LEU A 22 -2.58 -8.40 20.64
N LEU A 23 -1.89 -8.39 19.48
CA LEU A 23 -2.53 -8.61 18.18
C LEU A 23 -3.14 -10.03 18.06
N LYS A 24 -2.72 -10.98 18.89
CA LYS A 24 -3.32 -12.33 18.96
C LYS A 24 -4.70 -12.32 19.62
N LEU A 25 -5.03 -11.26 20.37
CA LEU A 25 -6.28 -11.16 21.12
C LEU A 25 -7.30 -10.34 20.29
N PRO A 26 -8.40 -10.95 19.81
CA PRO A 26 -9.37 -10.27 18.93
C PRO A 26 -9.89 -8.95 19.51
N THR A 27 -10.15 -8.89 20.83
CA THR A 27 -10.64 -7.70 21.53
C THR A 27 -9.70 -6.49 21.44
N PHE A 28 -8.40 -6.72 21.34
CA PHE A 28 -7.39 -5.65 21.32
C PHE A 28 -6.83 -5.38 19.93
N GLN A 29 -6.99 -6.31 18.99
CA GLN A 29 -6.31 -6.29 17.70
C GLN A 29 -6.56 -4.98 16.92
N TYR A 30 -7.81 -4.48 16.86
CA TYR A 30 -8.14 -3.23 16.18
C TYR A 30 -7.37 -2.03 16.75
N HIS A 31 -7.42 -1.81 18.07
CA HIS A 31 -6.77 -0.65 18.70
C HIS A 31 -5.24 -0.74 18.67
N VAL A 32 -4.70 -1.95 18.82
CA VAL A 32 -3.26 -2.18 18.71
C VAL A 32 -2.78 -1.93 17.29
N LEU A 33 -3.52 -2.41 16.28
CA LEU A 33 -3.19 -2.19 14.87
C LEU A 33 -3.28 -0.70 14.49
N LEU A 34 -4.24 0.04 15.04
CA LEU A 34 -4.33 1.49 14.87
C LEU A 34 -3.11 2.21 15.47
N GLY A 35 -2.64 1.82 16.66
CA GLY A 35 -1.43 2.37 17.26
C GLY A 35 -0.15 2.00 16.48
N LEU A 36 -0.09 0.78 15.94
CA LEU A 36 1.01 0.34 15.08
C LEU A 36 1.04 1.10 13.76
N THR A 37 -0.13 1.42 13.19
CA THR A 37 -0.25 2.18 11.94
C THR A 37 0.54 3.48 11.97
N VAL A 38 0.40 4.28 13.04
CA VAL A 38 1.13 5.54 13.18
C VAL A 38 2.62 5.37 13.49
N SER A 39 3.00 4.20 14.02
CA SER A 39 4.41 3.87 14.33
C SER A 39 5.15 3.38 13.08
N VAL A 40 4.56 2.42 12.36
CA VAL A 40 5.12 1.80 11.15
C VAL A 40 5.10 2.77 9.98
N GLY A 41 4.01 3.52 9.81
CA GLY A 41 3.90 4.54 8.76
C GLY A 41 4.43 5.93 9.17
N GLY A 42 5.11 6.01 10.32
CA GLY A 42 5.61 7.25 10.91
C GLY A 42 6.82 7.86 10.18
N LEU A 43 7.37 8.91 10.76
CA LEU A 43 8.54 9.62 10.21
C LEU A 43 9.86 9.21 10.87
N THR A 44 9.82 8.65 12.08
CA THR A 44 11.02 8.32 12.85
C THR A 44 11.55 6.94 12.46
N GLU A 45 12.72 6.91 11.82
CA GLU A 45 13.31 5.70 11.24
C GLU A 45 13.46 4.54 12.24
N SER A 46 13.97 4.80 13.45
CA SER A 46 14.15 3.76 14.47
C SER A 46 12.81 3.17 14.95
N LEU A 47 11.79 4.02 15.09
CA LEU A 47 10.43 3.61 15.47
C LEU A 47 9.80 2.75 14.36
N VAL A 48 9.92 3.20 13.11
CA VAL A 48 9.44 2.48 11.93
C VAL A 48 10.13 1.12 11.83
N LYS A 49 11.45 1.07 11.97
CA LYS A 49 12.24 -0.17 11.87
C LYS A 49 11.78 -1.23 12.88
N HIS A 50 11.71 -0.87 14.16
CA HIS A 50 11.33 -1.83 15.20
C HIS A 50 9.85 -2.22 15.09
N SER A 51 8.95 -1.27 14.88
CA SER A 51 7.52 -1.57 14.73
C SER A 51 7.22 -2.44 13.51
N ALA A 52 7.86 -2.16 12.36
CA ALA A 52 7.76 -2.97 11.15
C ALA A 52 8.27 -4.40 11.39
N GLN A 53 9.44 -4.55 12.01
CA GLN A 53 10.02 -5.85 12.30
C GLN A 53 9.06 -6.71 13.14
N PHE A 54 8.52 -6.18 14.23
CA PHE A 54 7.60 -6.94 15.09
C PHE A 54 6.26 -7.22 14.44
N LEU A 55 5.73 -6.29 13.62
CA LEU A 55 4.51 -6.53 12.85
C LEU A 55 4.70 -7.67 11.85
N LEU A 56 5.78 -7.66 11.07
CA LEU A 56 6.09 -8.71 10.11
C LEU A 56 6.32 -10.06 10.80
N SER A 57 7.02 -10.07 11.94
CA SER A 57 7.15 -11.26 12.77
C SER A 57 5.79 -11.78 13.25
N PHE A 58 4.87 -10.91 13.67
CA PHE A 58 3.52 -11.31 14.06
C PHE A 58 2.75 -11.95 12.90
N ILE A 59 2.78 -11.35 11.69
CA ILE A 59 2.09 -11.91 10.53
C ILE A 59 2.61 -13.30 10.19
N LYS A 60 3.93 -13.53 10.27
CA LYS A 60 4.53 -14.87 10.09
C LYS A 60 4.04 -15.90 11.12
N THR A 61 3.49 -15.47 12.26
CA THR A 61 2.87 -16.38 13.25
C THR A 61 1.39 -16.68 12.98
N CYS A 62 0.75 -15.98 12.03
CA CYS A 62 -0.60 -16.28 11.61
C CYS A 62 -0.57 -17.56 10.76
N SER A 63 -0.89 -18.69 11.37
CA SER A 63 -0.79 -20.02 10.73
C SER A 63 -2.04 -20.43 9.96
N SER A 64 -3.13 -19.66 10.07
CA SER A 64 -4.41 -19.93 9.40
C SER A 64 -4.82 -18.74 8.52
N THR A 65 -5.51 -19.05 7.41
CA THR A 65 -6.16 -18.02 6.57
C THR A 65 -7.12 -17.17 7.40
N GLU A 66 -7.85 -17.78 8.34
CA GLU A 66 -8.79 -17.08 9.22
C GLU A 66 -8.11 -15.99 10.09
N ASP A 67 -6.94 -16.28 10.66
CA ASP A 67 -6.19 -15.29 11.46
C ASP A 67 -5.74 -14.11 10.60
N LEU A 68 -5.27 -14.39 9.40
CA LEU A 68 -4.84 -13.35 8.45
C LEU A 68 -6.04 -12.55 7.95
N THR A 69 -7.17 -13.20 7.65
CA THR A 69 -8.42 -12.54 7.26
C THR A 69 -8.89 -11.60 8.36
N ARG A 70 -8.93 -12.06 9.63
CA ARG A 70 -9.30 -11.22 10.78
C ARG A 70 -8.39 -10.00 10.93
N PHE A 71 -7.07 -10.19 10.75
CA PHE A 71 -6.11 -9.10 10.74
C PHE A 71 -6.43 -8.09 9.62
N THR A 72 -6.66 -8.57 8.41
CA THR A 72 -6.98 -7.70 7.27
C THR A 72 -8.34 -7.03 7.37
N ASP A 73 -9.33 -7.67 7.98
CA ASP A 73 -10.64 -7.07 8.23
C ASP A 73 -10.50 -5.88 9.18
N ASN A 74 -9.71 -6.02 10.24
CA ASN A 74 -9.38 -4.89 11.12
C ASN A 74 -8.58 -3.81 10.38
N LEU A 75 -7.65 -4.18 9.50
CA LEU A 75 -6.89 -3.23 8.67
C LEU A 75 -7.82 -2.42 7.75
N LEU A 76 -8.72 -3.09 7.03
CA LEU A 76 -9.73 -2.45 6.17
C LEU A 76 -10.72 -1.60 6.97
N LYS A 77 -11.11 -2.07 8.16
CA LYS A 77 -11.98 -1.32 9.06
C LYS A 77 -11.32 -0.03 9.52
N ILE A 78 -10.05 -0.08 9.95
CA ILE A 78 -9.29 1.13 10.32
C ILE A 78 -9.23 2.09 9.12
N PHE A 79 -8.94 1.60 7.92
CA PHE A 79 -8.87 2.46 6.74
C PHE A 79 -10.23 3.13 6.44
N THR A 80 -11.31 2.38 6.62
CA THR A 80 -12.68 2.89 6.45
C THR A 80 -13.02 3.95 7.51
N ASP A 81 -12.75 3.67 8.78
CA ASP A 81 -13.08 4.54 9.91
C ASP A 81 -12.28 5.86 9.87
N TYR A 82 -11.05 5.81 9.35
CA TYR A 82 -10.12 6.94 9.27
C TYR A 82 -9.89 7.45 7.84
N GLN A 83 -10.83 7.19 6.93
CA GLN A 83 -10.78 7.73 5.58
C GLN A 83 -10.66 9.27 5.61
N LYS A 84 -9.78 9.84 4.78
CA LYS A 84 -9.49 11.29 4.74
C LYS A 84 -8.92 11.89 6.03
N VAL A 85 -8.50 11.06 6.99
CA VAL A 85 -7.79 11.50 8.20
C VAL A 85 -6.30 11.22 8.00
N ASP A 86 -5.58 12.18 7.41
CA ASP A 86 -4.22 12.02 6.85
C ASP A 86 -3.21 11.48 7.86
N ARG A 87 -3.35 11.90 9.11
CA ARG A 87 -2.55 11.42 10.26
C ARG A 87 -2.65 9.91 10.51
N VAL A 88 -3.65 9.24 9.95
CA VAL A 88 -3.84 7.78 10.02
C VAL A 88 -3.81 7.17 8.62
N SER A 89 -4.57 7.71 7.65
CA SER A 89 -4.72 7.10 6.32
C SER A 89 -3.40 7.01 5.54
N VAL A 90 -2.53 8.04 5.64
CA VAL A 90 -1.23 8.01 4.96
C VAL A 90 -0.27 7.00 5.60
N PRO A 91 -0.04 7.03 6.93
CA PRO A 91 0.72 5.97 7.60
C PRO A 91 0.18 4.56 7.35
N LEU A 92 -1.15 4.41 7.28
CA LEU A 92 -1.80 3.14 7.00
C LEU A 92 -1.46 2.61 5.61
N MET A 93 -1.54 3.45 4.58
CA MET A 93 -1.14 3.06 3.21
C MET A 93 0.33 2.67 3.15
N LYS A 94 1.22 3.36 3.89
CA LYS A 94 2.64 2.96 3.99
C LYS A 94 2.81 1.59 4.66
N MET A 95 2.08 1.33 5.74
CA MET A 95 2.09 0.03 6.41
C MET A 95 1.54 -1.08 5.50
N ILE A 96 0.48 -0.79 4.74
CA ILE A 96 -0.06 -1.71 3.73
C ILE A 96 0.99 -2.01 2.66
N ASN A 97 1.66 -0.98 2.13
CA ASN A 97 2.74 -1.18 1.17
C ASN A 97 3.84 -2.09 1.73
N LEU A 98 4.29 -1.86 2.96
CA LEU A 98 5.25 -2.73 3.64
C LEU A 98 4.79 -4.19 3.67
N LEU A 99 3.52 -4.44 4.04
CA LEU A 99 2.96 -5.79 4.11
C LEU A 99 2.85 -6.44 2.72
N LEU A 100 2.49 -5.67 1.69
CA LEU A 100 2.44 -6.15 0.30
C LEU A 100 3.82 -6.55 -0.20
N SER A 101 4.86 -5.78 0.14
CA SER A 101 6.24 -6.03 -0.29
C SER A 101 6.95 -7.15 0.50
N SER A 102 6.42 -7.55 1.65
CA SER A 102 7.06 -8.54 2.53
C SER A 102 6.59 -9.99 2.32
N GLY A 103 5.75 -10.25 1.31
CA GLY A 103 5.12 -11.56 1.11
C GLY A 103 4.10 -11.92 2.18
N SER A 104 3.58 -10.94 2.93
CA SER A 104 2.67 -11.20 4.06
C SER A 104 1.29 -11.72 3.65
N PHE A 105 0.96 -11.68 2.36
CA PHE A 105 -0.35 -12.03 1.81
C PHE A 105 -0.29 -13.14 0.75
N GLU A 106 0.76 -13.97 0.73
CA GLU A 106 0.91 -15.10 -0.21
C GLU A 106 -0.36 -15.97 -0.29
N THR A 107 -0.99 -16.29 0.85
CA THR A 107 -2.25 -17.05 0.90
C THR A 107 -3.40 -16.38 0.14
N PHE A 108 -3.46 -15.05 0.10
CA PHE A 108 -4.47 -14.30 -0.66
C PHE A 108 -4.10 -14.11 -2.13
N VAL A 109 -2.82 -14.26 -2.49
CA VAL A 109 -2.38 -14.29 -3.90
C VAL A 109 -2.90 -15.56 -4.57
N GLU A 110 -2.87 -16.68 -3.86
CA GLU A 110 -3.37 -17.98 -4.33
C GLU A 110 -4.91 -18.06 -4.33
N ASP A 111 -5.59 -17.38 -3.39
CA ASP A 111 -7.05 -17.31 -3.35
C ASP A 111 -7.61 -16.10 -4.12
N HIS A 112 -7.82 -16.29 -5.43
CA HIS A 112 -8.39 -15.28 -6.33
C HIS A 112 -9.81 -14.82 -5.95
N SER A 113 -10.51 -15.54 -5.08
CA SER A 113 -11.87 -15.20 -4.63
C SER A 113 -11.88 -14.36 -3.36
N HIS A 114 -10.73 -14.23 -2.67
CA HIS A 114 -10.66 -13.53 -1.41
C HIS A 114 -11.04 -12.05 -1.57
N PRO A 115 -11.91 -11.48 -0.71
CA PRO A 115 -12.44 -10.13 -0.91
C PRO A 115 -11.44 -9.01 -0.54
N PHE A 116 -10.40 -9.33 0.24
CA PHE A 116 -9.43 -8.35 0.74
C PHE A 116 -8.82 -7.47 -0.36
N PRO A 117 -8.27 -8.01 -1.46
CA PRO A 117 -7.59 -7.17 -2.45
C PRO A 117 -8.53 -6.14 -3.10
N LEU A 118 -9.75 -6.54 -3.45
CA LEU A 118 -10.73 -5.62 -4.06
C LEU A 118 -11.21 -4.56 -3.06
N ASN A 119 -11.46 -4.94 -1.81
CA ASN A 119 -11.87 -3.99 -0.78
C ASN A 119 -10.76 -2.97 -0.49
N LEU A 120 -9.50 -3.43 -0.40
CA LEU A 120 -8.35 -2.54 -0.24
C LEU A 120 -8.23 -1.57 -1.40
N LEU A 121 -8.30 -2.06 -2.65
CA LEU A 121 -8.24 -1.24 -3.85
C LEU A 121 -9.31 -0.13 -3.84
N GLN A 122 -10.54 -0.46 -3.45
CA GLN A 122 -11.63 0.52 -3.35
C GLN A 122 -11.34 1.62 -2.32
N LEU A 123 -10.80 1.26 -1.15
CA LEU A 123 -10.46 2.21 -0.09
C LEU A 123 -9.29 3.12 -0.49
N VAL A 124 -8.27 2.59 -1.16
CA VAL A 124 -7.14 3.39 -1.69
C VAL A 124 -7.63 4.36 -2.76
N LYS A 125 -8.47 3.89 -3.71
CA LYS A 125 -9.08 4.77 -4.72
C LYS A 125 -9.92 5.87 -4.07
N LYS A 126 -10.72 5.53 -3.06
CA LYS A 126 -11.52 6.50 -2.30
C LYS A 126 -10.62 7.53 -1.59
N GLU A 127 -9.47 7.11 -1.05
CA GLU A 127 -8.51 8.02 -0.40
C GLU A 127 -7.85 8.98 -1.39
N GLY A 128 -7.45 8.47 -2.56
CA GLY A 128 -6.85 9.26 -3.65
C GLY A 128 -7.85 10.10 -4.46
N ALA A 129 -9.15 9.80 -4.38
CA ALA A 129 -10.17 10.53 -5.12
C ALA A 129 -10.23 12.01 -4.69
N LYS A 130 -10.22 12.91 -5.68
CA LYS A 130 -10.31 14.37 -5.53
C LYS A 130 -9.26 14.98 -4.57
N THR A 131 -8.14 14.29 -4.34
CA THR A 131 -7.04 14.84 -3.52
C THR A 131 -6.06 15.65 -4.37
N GLY A 132 -5.64 16.80 -3.84
CA GLY A 132 -4.49 17.56 -4.31
C GLY A 132 -3.20 17.25 -3.54
N ASP A 133 -3.28 16.40 -2.50
CA ASP A 133 -2.13 16.02 -1.69
C ASP A 133 -1.22 15.06 -2.45
N ALA A 134 -0.03 15.55 -2.77
CA ALA A 134 0.99 14.78 -3.48
C ALA A 134 1.46 13.55 -2.68
N GLN A 135 1.57 13.65 -1.35
CA GLN A 135 2.05 12.55 -0.52
C GLN A 135 1.06 11.38 -0.56
N LYS A 136 -0.25 11.65 -0.48
CA LYS A 136 -1.28 10.61 -0.63
C LYS A 136 -1.21 9.90 -1.97
N LEU A 137 -1.02 10.67 -3.05
CA LEU A 137 -0.90 10.09 -4.39
C LEU A 137 0.36 9.23 -4.52
N LEU A 138 1.49 9.69 -3.98
CA LEU A 138 2.75 8.93 -3.95
C LEU A 138 2.59 7.62 -3.18
N THR A 139 2.02 7.64 -1.98
CA THR A 139 1.78 6.40 -1.22
C THR A 139 0.72 5.51 -1.89
N SER A 140 -0.25 6.07 -2.60
CA SER A 140 -1.22 5.28 -3.38
C SER A 140 -0.56 4.54 -4.54
N ILE A 141 0.42 5.16 -5.22
CA ILE A 141 1.21 4.51 -6.29
C ILE A 141 1.84 3.23 -5.75
N GLU A 142 2.56 3.33 -4.64
CA GLU A 142 3.24 2.20 -4.01
C GLU A 142 2.26 1.07 -3.69
N VAL A 143 1.10 1.40 -3.11
CA VAL A 143 0.07 0.39 -2.84
C VAL A 143 -0.45 -0.23 -4.14
N PHE A 144 -0.81 0.55 -5.18
CA PHE A 144 -1.29 -0.02 -6.44
C PHE A 144 -0.24 -0.91 -7.13
N CYS A 145 1.04 -0.57 -7.05
CA CYS A 145 2.12 -1.45 -7.51
C CYS A 145 2.20 -2.74 -6.67
N GLY A 146 2.12 -2.65 -5.35
CA GLY A 146 2.07 -3.82 -4.48
C GLY A 146 0.85 -4.72 -4.75
N MET A 147 -0.26 -4.16 -5.20
CA MET A 147 -1.49 -4.90 -5.54
C MET A 147 -1.39 -5.71 -6.85
N ILE A 148 -0.34 -5.51 -7.64
CA ILE A 148 -0.12 -6.24 -8.90
C ILE A 148 0.05 -7.75 -8.67
N GLN A 149 0.52 -8.16 -7.49
CA GLN A 149 0.64 -9.58 -7.12
C GLN A 149 -0.70 -10.35 -7.20
N PHE A 150 -1.85 -9.67 -7.00
CA PHE A 150 -3.17 -10.31 -6.99
C PHE A 150 -3.76 -10.42 -8.41
N VAL A 151 -3.48 -11.55 -9.09
CA VAL A 151 -3.96 -11.86 -10.46
C VAL A 151 -5.47 -11.65 -10.59
N GLY A 152 -5.91 -11.18 -11.76
CA GLY A 152 -7.31 -10.99 -12.11
C GLY A 152 -7.78 -9.54 -11.97
N GLU A 153 -8.99 -9.35 -11.45
CA GLU A 153 -9.62 -8.04 -11.32
C GLU A 153 -8.83 -7.02 -10.46
N PRO A 154 -8.22 -7.40 -9.30
CA PRO A 154 -7.41 -6.46 -8.52
C PRO A 154 -6.21 -5.93 -9.30
N ARG A 155 -5.41 -6.81 -9.94
CA ARG A 155 -4.27 -6.42 -10.78
C ARG A 155 -4.71 -5.51 -11.92
N LYS A 156 -5.74 -5.88 -12.68
CA LYS A 156 -6.24 -5.08 -13.81
C LYS A 156 -6.63 -3.66 -13.37
N LYS A 157 -7.40 -3.53 -12.28
CA LYS A 157 -7.86 -2.23 -11.77
C LYS A 157 -6.70 -1.39 -11.20
N SER A 158 -5.70 -2.03 -10.60
CA SER A 158 -4.48 -1.34 -10.13
C SER A 158 -3.68 -0.80 -11.32
N LEU A 159 -3.46 -1.60 -12.36
CA LEU A 159 -2.80 -1.15 -13.60
C LEU A 159 -3.53 0.03 -14.23
N THR A 160 -4.86 -0.05 -14.38
CA THR A 160 -5.67 1.08 -14.88
C THR A 160 -5.45 2.34 -14.07
N GLN A 161 -5.38 2.23 -12.73
CA GLN A 161 -5.17 3.38 -11.87
C GLN A 161 -3.75 3.96 -11.98
N LEU A 162 -2.74 3.11 -12.19
CA LEU A 162 -1.36 3.54 -12.47
C LEU A 162 -1.26 4.26 -13.83
N MET A 163 -1.96 3.77 -14.87
CA MET A 163 -2.03 4.48 -16.16
C MET A 163 -2.62 5.89 -15.99
N VAL A 164 -3.69 6.03 -15.20
CA VAL A 164 -4.25 7.35 -14.86
C VAL A 164 -3.23 8.25 -14.15
N PHE A 165 -2.34 7.68 -13.33
CA PHE A 165 -1.28 8.44 -12.66
C PHE A 165 -0.15 8.86 -13.60
N LEU A 166 0.20 8.04 -14.60
CA LEU A 166 1.11 8.42 -15.70
C LEU A 166 0.57 9.57 -16.55
N CYS A 167 -0.75 9.78 -16.59
CA CYS A 167 -1.37 10.89 -17.31
C CYS A 167 -1.64 12.13 -16.45
N ARG A 168 -1.25 12.18 -15.17
CA ARG A 168 -1.53 13.35 -14.31
C ARG A 168 -0.69 14.57 -14.66
N LYS A 169 -1.23 15.77 -14.43
CA LYS A 169 -0.54 17.04 -14.64
C LYS A 169 0.75 17.22 -13.82
N TYR A 170 0.87 16.52 -12.69
CA TYR A 170 1.96 16.70 -11.73
C TYR A 170 3.16 15.81 -12.11
N PRO A 171 4.32 16.39 -12.52
CA PRO A 171 5.43 15.60 -13.03
C PRO A 171 6.01 14.60 -12.02
N LYS A 172 6.06 14.99 -10.73
CA LYS A 172 6.51 14.11 -9.65
C LYS A 172 5.67 12.83 -9.56
N ILE A 173 4.35 12.93 -9.74
CA ILE A 173 3.46 11.77 -9.68
C ILE A 173 3.71 10.84 -10.86
N ARG A 174 3.85 11.39 -12.07
CA ARG A 174 4.14 10.59 -13.26
C ARG A 174 5.48 9.89 -13.18
N GLY A 175 6.54 10.63 -12.83
CA GLY A 175 7.90 10.07 -12.71
C GLY A 175 7.99 8.98 -11.66
N THR A 176 7.39 9.19 -10.48
CA THR A 176 7.31 8.12 -9.46
C THR A 176 6.50 6.93 -9.96
N THR A 177 5.37 7.15 -10.62
CA THR A 177 4.56 6.05 -11.18
C THR A 177 5.35 5.23 -12.20
N ALA A 178 6.05 5.89 -13.12
CA ALA A 178 6.84 5.22 -14.14
C ALA A 178 7.97 4.39 -13.54
N ASN A 179 8.74 4.96 -12.61
CA ASN A 179 9.84 4.25 -11.95
C ASN A 179 9.34 3.05 -11.15
N THR A 180 8.32 3.24 -10.28
CA THR A 180 7.82 2.15 -9.45
C THR A 180 7.12 1.08 -10.30
N LEU A 181 6.44 1.45 -11.39
CA LEU A 181 5.86 0.50 -12.31
C LEU A 181 6.93 -0.28 -13.07
N TYR A 182 8.00 0.37 -13.53
CA TYR A 182 9.15 -0.30 -14.16
C TYR A 182 9.74 -1.36 -13.22
N GLU A 183 10.01 -1.01 -11.96
CA GLU A 183 10.48 -1.96 -10.95
C GLU A 183 9.50 -3.12 -10.74
N THR A 184 8.20 -2.83 -10.74
CA THR A 184 7.16 -3.85 -10.58
C THR A 184 7.11 -4.81 -11.77
N LEU A 185 7.23 -4.31 -13.01
CA LEU A 185 7.26 -5.12 -14.23
C LEU A 185 8.54 -5.95 -14.36
N MET A 186 9.63 -5.58 -13.66
CA MET A 186 10.81 -6.45 -13.53
C MET A 186 10.57 -7.65 -12.63
N VAL A 187 9.68 -7.51 -11.63
CA VAL A 187 9.35 -8.59 -10.68
C VAL A 187 8.28 -9.52 -11.24
N TYR A 188 7.31 -8.97 -11.97
CA TYR A 188 6.17 -9.70 -12.55
C TYR A 188 6.24 -9.63 -14.08
N ASP A 189 6.79 -10.67 -14.71
CA ASP A 189 6.98 -10.77 -16.16
C ASP A 189 5.72 -11.25 -16.91
N ASP A 190 4.72 -11.75 -16.20
CA ASP A 190 3.46 -12.29 -16.74
C ASP A 190 2.40 -11.21 -17.09
N ILE A 191 2.75 -9.93 -17.01
CA ILE A 191 1.81 -8.81 -17.15
C ILE A 191 1.68 -8.35 -18.60
N VAL A 192 2.79 -8.33 -19.32
CA VAL A 192 2.89 -7.80 -20.69
C VAL A 192 3.30 -8.94 -21.61
N ASP A 193 2.72 -9.00 -22.80
CA ASP A 193 3.16 -9.95 -23.83
C ASP A 193 4.69 -9.85 -24.03
N GLU A 194 5.40 -10.98 -24.07
CA GLU A 194 6.88 -11.03 -24.17
C GLU A 194 7.41 -10.14 -25.31
N GLU A 195 6.71 -10.13 -26.46
CA GLU A 195 7.07 -9.33 -27.63
C GLU A 195 7.05 -7.80 -27.39
N LYS A 196 6.28 -7.34 -26.41
CA LYS A 196 6.09 -5.91 -26.09
C LYS A 196 6.80 -5.49 -24.80
N GLN A 197 7.36 -6.44 -24.05
CA GLN A 197 7.93 -6.17 -22.73
C GLN A 197 9.09 -5.18 -22.82
N GLU A 198 10.01 -5.37 -23.77
CA GLU A 198 11.14 -4.45 -24.00
C GLU A 198 10.66 -3.03 -24.36
N GLU A 199 9.64 -2.93 -25.24
CA GLU A 199 9.07 -1.65 -25.65
C GLU A 199 8.45 -0.90 -24.46
N VAL A 200 7.61 -1.58 -23.67
CA VAL A 200 6.97 -0.98 -22.49
C VAL A 200 8.01 -0.51 -21.47
N MET A 201 9.03 -1.32 -21.21
CA MET A 201 10.10 -0.98 -20.26
C MET A 201 10.91 0.22 -20.75
N THR A 202 11.20 0.28 -22.06
CA THR A 202 11.87 1.42 -22.71
C THR A 202 11.03 2.68 -22.58
N ILE A 203 9.72 2.62 -22.86
CA ILE A 203 8.82 3.77 -22.72
C ILE A 203 8.81 4.28 -21.27
N LEU A 204 8.69 3.40 -20.28
CA LEU A 204 8.66 3.81 -18.88
C LEU A 204 9.96 4.49 -18.43
N MET A 205 11.11 4.04 -18.96
CA MET A 205 12.42 4.55 -18.54
C MET A 205 12.88 5.77 -19.34
N GLU A 206 12.70 5.79 -20.66
CA GLU A 206 13.22 6.84 -21.55
C GLU A 206 12.28 8.05 -21.66
N THR A 207 10.99 7.87 -21.43
CA THR A 207 10.04 8.99 -21.44
C THR A 207 10.39 9.98 -20.33
N ASN A 208 10.55 11.26 -20.68
CA ASN A 208 10.79 12.29 -19.69
C ASN A 208 9.49 12.69 -18.96
N TRP A 209 9.12 11.90 -17.95
CA TRP A 209 7.91 12.12 -17.13
C TRP A 209 7.94 13.42 -16.31
N SER A 210 9.13 14.02 -16.16
CA SER A 210 9.39 15.22 -15.34
C SER A 210 9.01 16.53 -16.02
N VAL A 211 8.68 16.52 -17.32
CA VAL A 211 8.30 17.73 -18.06
C VAL A 211 6.91 18.20 -17.66
N SER A 212 6.73 19.42 -17.17
CA SER A 212 5.39 19.98 -16.94
C SER A 212 4.57 19.99 -18.24
N ILE A 213 3.40 19.36 -18.22
CA ILE A 213 2.47 19.43 -19.34
C ILE A 213 1.57 20.64 -19.08
N SER A 214 1.67 21.67 -19.92
CA SER A 214 0.77 22.83 -19.89
C SER A 214 -0.60 22.45 -20.45
N CYS A 215 -1.67 22.87 -19.80
CA CYS A 215 -3.06 22.56 -20.19
C CYS A 215 -3.52 23.26 -21.50
N GLN A 216 -2.63 23.87 -22.28
CA GLN A 216 -3.03 24.50 -23.55
C GLN A 216 -3.26 23.49 -24.68
N ASP A 217 -2.82 22.24 -24.52
CA ASP A 217 -2.94 21.21 -25.56
C ASP A 217 -4.18 20.29 -25.38
N TRP A 218 -5.00 20.51 -24.35
CA TRP A 218 -6.11 19.62 -23.95
C TRP A 218 -7.48 20.31 -23.91
N ASP A 219 -7.54 21.64 -24.07
CA ASP A 219 -8.74 22.45 -23.83
C ASP A 219 -9.72 22.54 -25.01
N THR A 220 -9.73 21.57 -25.94
CA THR A 220 -10.72 21.60 -27.04
C THR A 220 -11.71 20.46 -27.16
N GLU A 221 -11.65 19.31 -26.45
CA GLU A 221 -12.69 18.30 -26.75
C GLU A 221 -13.20 17.30 -25.71
N GLU A 222 -12.61 17.06 -24.52
CA GLU A 222 -13.13 15.95 -23.69
C GLU A 222 -13.29 16.25 -22.19
N GLN A 223 -14.20 17.18 -21.86
CA GLN A 223 -14.76 17.32 -20.50
C GLN A 223 -15.88 16.31 -20.17
N ASN A 224 -16.07 15.23 -20.93
CA ASN A 224 -17.27 14.39 -20.79
C ASN A 224 -17.05 12.88 -20.81
N ILE A 225 -15.99 12.35 -20.18
CA ILE A 225 -15.91 10.90 -19.94
C ILE A 225 -15.41 10.61 -18.51
N ILE A 226 -16.39 10.44 -17.61
CA ILE A 226 -16.24 9.66 -16.37
C ILE A 226 -17.31 8.56 -16.44
N TYR A 227 -16.88 7.30 -16.56
CA TYR A 227 -17.61 6.12 -16.10
C TYR A 227 -16.66 5.25 -15.29
#